data_AF-A0A6G2JX76-F1
#
_entry.id   AF-A0A6G2JX76-F1
#
_cell.length_a   1.000
_cell.length_b   1.000
_cell.length_c   1.000
_cell.angle_alpha   90.00
_cell.angle_beta   90.00
_cell.angle_gamma   90.00
#
_symmetry.space_group_name_H-M   'P 1'
#
loop_
_entity.id
_entity.type
_entity.pdbx_description
1 polymer ?
#
loop_
_entity_poly.entity_id
_entity_poly.type
_entity_poly.pdbx_seq_one_letter_code
_entity_poly.pdbx_strand_id
1 'polypeptide(L)'
;MTEVPEYLLERSRQRRIALGVLEDDGSGGDGDTGAAAPAAGAAAAAGPTQAEMIAAAREAAQLEVEPEAPPDPSWVIAAQTRHRIPIWVLPVLFCLPLWAFVYVKLTEPPPEPITAINEGATTYAVRCSSCHGGDGSGSDGGLVGRPLWNGEVLLTFPSLDDSFIEWISVGSEGLGLGQVYGDPNRPGGAHISGGSDNAAAMPAFGDVLNEHQLYSVARYVREVIGGEAISDEVAAERDAEWEHLGGGALTGGGGGGGH
;
A
#
# COMPACT_ATOMS: atom_id res chain seq x y z
N MET A 1 -39.21 -21.82 10.37
CA MET A 1 -38.60 -21.96 11.69
C MET A 1 -37.69 -23.17 11.65
N THR A 2 -36.45 -23.05 12.12
CA THR A 2 -35.51 -24.17 12.27
C THR A 2 -35.39 -24.48 13.74
N GLU A 3 -36.09 -25.51 14.19
CA GLU A 3 -36.04 -25.97 15.58
C GLU A 3 -34.65 -26.53 15.88
N VAL A 4 -34.03 -26.07 16.96
CA VAL A 4 -32.71 -26.57 17.39
C VAL A 4 -32.93 -27.91 18.09
N PRO A 5 -32.26 -29.01 17.66
CA PRO A 5 -32.44 -30.30 18.30
C PRO A 5 -32.02 -30.31 19.77
N GLU A 6 -32.91 -30.78 20.65
CA GLU A 6 -32.78 -30.74 22.11
C GLU A 6 -31.45 -31.32 22.63
N TYR A 7 -30.95 -32.39 22.00
CA TYR A 7 -29.69 -33.05 22.37
C TYR A 7 -28.46 -32.14 22.27
N LEU A 8 -28.51 -31.06 21.47
CA LEU A 8 -27.44 -30.07 21.39
C LEU A 8 -27.44 -29.14 22.60
N LEU A 9 -28.62 -28.79 23.13
CA LEU A 9 -28.76 -28.00 24.34
C LEU A 9 -28.27 -28.81 25.55
N GLU A 10 -28.70 -30.06 25.66
CA GLU A 10 -28.27 -30.99 26.72
C GLU A 10 -26.75 -31.17 26.75
N ARG A 11 -26.13 -31.43 25.59
CA ARG A 11 -24.67 -31.53 25.47
C ARG A 11 -23.95 -30.22 25.81
N SER A 12 -24.59 -29.06 25.57
CA SER A 12 -24.03 -27.76 25.95
C SER A 12 -24.10 -27.52 27.46
N ARG A 13 -25.18 -27.94 28.13
CA ARG A 13 -25.36 -27.89 29.59
C ARG A 13 -24.33 -28.77 30.28
N GLN A 14 -24.18 -30.03 29.86
CA GLN A 14 -23.18 -30.96 30.40
C GLN A 14 -21.74 -30.42 30.28
N ARG A 15 -21.39 -29.76 29.16
CA ARG A 15 -20.07 -29.10 29.03
C ARG A 15 -19.89 -27.94 30.00
N ARG A 16 -20.93 -27.16 30.28
CA ARG A 16 -20.87 -26.03 31.24
C ARG A 16 -20.74 -26.53 32.68
N ILE A 17 -21.42 -27.62 33.03
CA ILE A 17 -21.26 -28.30 34.33
C ILE A 17 -19.84 -28.86 34.47
N ALA A 18 -19.32 -29.57 33.45
CA ALA A 18 -17.95 -30.09 33.44
C ALA A 18 -16.84 -29.01 33.50
N LEU A 19 -17.16 -27.77 33.13
CA LEU A 19 -16.27 -26.60 33.25
C LEU A 19 -16.46 -25.83 34.57
N GLY A 20 -17.34 -26.28 35.47
CA GLY A 20 -17.66 -25.60 36.73
C GLY A 20 -18.41 -24.26 36.56
N VAL A 21 -19.03 -24.04 35.39
CA VAL A 21 -19.75 -22.80 35.04
C VAL A 21 -21.23 -22.87 35.42
N LEU A 22 -21.74 -24.08 35.69
CA LEU A 22 -23.08 -24.34 36.23
C LEU A 22 -22.95 -25.44 37.29
N GLU A 23 -23.66 -25.29 38.40
CA GLU A 23 -23.79 -26.34 39.43
C GLU A 23 -24.81 -27.39 38.97
N ASP A 24 -24.60 -28.66 39.34
CA ASP A 24 -25.51 -29.75 39.00
C ASP A 24 -26.71 -29.75 39.97
N ASP A 25 -27.83 -29.22 39.49
CA ASP A 25 -29.09 -29.11 40.20
C ASP A 25 -30.00 -30.35 40.04
N GLY A 26 -29.48 -31.46 39.50
CA GLY A 26 -30.05 -32.81 39.63
C GLY A 26 -31.43 -33.04 38.99
N SER A 27 -31.95 -32.07 38.24
CA SER A 27 -33.28 -32.14 37.63
C SER A 27 -33.26 -32.84 36.27
N GLY A 28 -33.59 -34.14 36.27
CA GLY A 28 -33.78 -34.99 35.09
C GLY A 28 -34.12 -36.45 35.46
N GLY A 29 -35.39 -36.74 35.75
CA GLY A 29 -35.88 -38.07 36.18
C GLY A 29 -35.99 -39.12 35.05
N ASP A 30 -36.49 -40.34 35.30
CA ASP A 30 -37.20 -40.83 36.50
C ASP A 30 -37.23 -42.39 36.62
N GLY A 31 -37.64 -42.92 37.80
CA GLY A 31 -37.97 -44.35 38.09
C GLY A 31 -37.07 -45.08 39.11
N ASP A 32 -37.29 -45.04 40.44
CA ASP A 32 -38.22 -45.85 41.28
C ASP A 32 -37.86 -47.35 41.37
N THR A 33 -37.73 -48.07 42.51
CA THR A 33 -38.18 -47.97 43.93
C THR A 33 -36.99 -48.19 44.92
N GLY A 34 -37.06 -48.12 46.27
CA GLY A 34 -38.10 -47.69 47.23
C GLY A 34 -37.92 -48.27 48.67
N ALA A 35 -38.64 -47.70 49.65
CA ALA A 35 -39.01 -48.20 51.01
C ALA A 35 -37.96 -48.52 52.14
N ALA A 36 -37.98 -47.65 53.16
CA ALA A 36 -38.09 -47.93 54.61
C ALA A 36 -36.89 -48.42 55.48
N ALA A 37 -36.69 -47.71 56.61
CA ALA A 37 -35.75 -47.98 57.71
C ALA A 37 -36.39 -48.84 58.85
N PRO A 38 -35.72 -49.10 60.01
CA PRO A 38 -35.68 -48.09 61.08
C PRO A 38 -34.54 -48.15 62.15
N ALA A 39 -34.55 -47.10 62.99
CA ALA A 39 -34.36 -47.11 64.46
C ALA A 39 -32.97 -46.88 65.13
N ALA A 40 -33.08 -46.16 66.27
CA ALA A 40 -32.11 -45.85 67.32
C ALA A 40 -30.94 -44.89 66.97
N GLY A 41 -30.53 -43.95 67.82
CA GLY A 41 -31.13 -43.53 69.10
C GLY A 41 -30.10 -42.99 70.10
N ALA A 42 -30.29 -41.73 70.53
CA ALA A 42 -29.65 -41.05 71.66
C ALA A 42 -28.21 -40.50 71.51
N ALA A 43 -27.89 -39.58 72.44
CA ALA A 43 -26.61 -38.94 72.74
C ALA A 43 -26.06 -37.91 71.74
N ALA A 44 -26.44 -36.65 71.96
CA ALA A 44 -25.62 -35.50 71.55
C ALA A 44 -24.33 -35.46 72.39
N ALA A 45 -23.27 -36.08 71.89
CA ALA A 45 -21.90 -35.65 72.20
C ALA A 45 -21.53 -34.57 71.18
N ALA A 46 -20.93 -33.47 71.63
CA ALA A 46 -20.37 -32.48 70.70
C ALA A 46 -19.27 -33.16 69.88
N GLY A 47 -19.50 -33.35 68.59
CA GLY A 47 -18.48 -33.85 67.68
C GLY A 47 -17.30 -32.87 67.59
N PRO A 48 -16.10 -33.34 67.21
CA PRO A 48 -14.96 -32.46 67.01
C PRO A 48 -15.36 -31.31 66.07
N THR A 49 -14.98 -30.10 66.45
CA THR A 49 -15.25 -28.91 65.64
C THR A 49 -14.61 -29.07 64.27
N GLN A 50 -15.11 -28.33 63.28
CA GLN A 50 -14.54 -28.36 61.93
C GLN A 50 -13.03 -28.04 61.94
N ALA A 51 -12.57 -27.19 62.87
CA ALA A 51 -11.16 -26.90 63.10
C ALA A 51 -10.35 -28.11 63.62
N GLU A 52 -10.92 -28.92 64.53
CA GLU A 52 -10.28 -30.14 65.04
C GLU A 52 -10.27 -31.26 63.99
N MET A 53 -11.31 -31.39 63.17
CA MET A 53 -11.29 -32.33 62.04
C MET A 53 -10.29 -31.91 60.95
N ILE A 54 -10.15 -30.60 60.67
CA ILE A 54 -9.12 -30.07 59.78
C ILE A 54 -7.71 -30.27 60.38
N ALA A 55 -7.54 -30.09 61.69
CA ALA A 55 -6.27 -30.34 62.37
C ALA A 55 -5.88 -31.83 62.31
N ALA A 56 -6.78 -32.75 62.64
CA ALA A 56 -6.54 -34.19 62.57
C ALA A 56 -6.31 -34.68 61.13
N ALA A 57 -7.04 -34.15 60.14
CA ALA A 57 -6.79 -34.44 58.74
C ALA A 57 -5.43 -33.91 58.27
N ARG A 58 -4.99 -32.76 58.77
CA ARG A 58 -3.67 -32.18 58.47
C ARG A 58 -2.54 -32.95 59.13
N GLU A 59 -2.71 -33.41 60.37
CA GLU A 59 -1.75 -34.24 61.09
C GLU A 59 -1.61 -35.63 60.43
N ALA A 60 -2.72 -36.26 60.04
CA ALA A 60 -2.72 -37.50 59.26
C ALA A 60 -2.08 -37.32 57.86
N ALA A 61 -2.32 -36.19 57.19
CA ALA A 61 -1.69 -35.88 55.90
C ALA A 61 -0.19 -35.53 56.00
N GLN A 62 0.35 -35.32 57.20
CA GLN A 62 1.74 -34.88 57.40
C GLN A 62 2.70 -36.03 57.77
N LEU A 63 2.23 -37.29 57.70
CA LEU A 63 3.04 -38.49 57.97
C LEU A 63 3.01 -39.57 56.89
N GLU A 64 2.40 -39.33 55.73
CA GLU A 64 2.73 -40.09 54.51
C GLU A 64 3.84 -39.33 53.76
N VAL A 65 5.10 -39.61 54.12
CA VAL A 65 6.24 -39.18 53.31
C VAL A 65 6.25 -40.09 52.08
N GLU A 66 5.58 -39.65 51.02
CA GLU A 66 5.66 -40.31 49.72
C GLU A 66 7.15 -40.41 49.34
N PRO A 67 7.69 -41.61 49.08
CA PRO A 67 9.11 -41.80 48.89
C PRO A 67 9.58 -40.95 47.71
N GLU A 68 10.66 -40.20 47.91
CA GLU A 68 11.22 -39.30 46.89
C GLU A 68 11.33 -40.05 45.56
N ALA A 69 10.59 -39.56 44.56
CA ALA A 69 10.41 -40.26 43.30
C ALA A 69 11.79 -40.63 42.72
N PRO A 70 12.00 -41.89 42.29
CA PRO A 70 13.31 -42.32 41.82
C PRO A 70 13.79 -41.37 40.71
N PRO A 71 15.05 -40.91 40.76
CA PRO A 71 15.52 -39.83 39.91
C PRO A 71 15.22 -40.15 38.45
N ASP A 72 14.64 -39.17 37.74
CA ASP A 72 14.12 -39.30 36.38
C ASP A 72 15.10 -40.15 35.54
N PRO A 73 14.69 -41.32 35.03
CA PRO A 73 15.64 -42.26 34.45
C PRO A 73 16.31 -41.62 33.24
N SER A 74 17.57 -41.99 32.97
CA SER A 74 18.44 -41.23 32.06
C SER A 74 17.87 -41.00 30.64
N TRP A 75 16.99 -41.88 30.16
CA TRP A 75 16.27 -41.71 28.90
C TRP A 75 15.16 -40.65 28.94
N VAL A 76 14.55 -40.38 30.10
CA VAL A 76 13.59 -39.28 30.34
C VAL A 76 14.32 -37.95 30.36
N ILE A 77 15.45 -37.85 31.07
CA ILE A 77 16.32 -36.66 31.04
C ILE A 77 16.81 -36.41 29.60
N ALA A 78 17.24 -37.45 28.88
CA ALA A 78 17.66 -37.36 27.46
C ALA A 78 16.51 -37.14 26.45
N ALA A 79 15.24 -37.21 26.90
CA ALA A 79 14.07 -36.82 26.13
C ALA A 79 13.70 -35.35 26.39
N GLN A 80 13.64 -34.93 27.66
CA GLN A 80 13.32 -33.55 28.07
C GLN A 80 14.39 -32.55 27.60
N THR A 81 15.68 -32.91 27.69
CA THR A 81 16.82 -32.05 27.27
C THR A 81 17.01 -31.95 25.76
N ARG A 82 16.21 -32.64 24.93
CA ARG A 82 16.40 -32.66 23.49
C ARG A 82 15.62 -31.57 22.77
N HIS A 83 16.28 -30.43 22.57
CA HIS A 83 15.79 -29.34 21.72
C HIS A 83 15.59 -29.83 20.27
N ARG A 84 14.38 -30.24 19.91
CA ARG A 84 14.01 -30.54 18.52
C ARG A 84 13.32 -29.33 17.90
N ILE A 85 13.87 -28.82 16.80
CA ILE A 85 13.15 -27.91 15.92
C ILE A 85 11.98 -28.70 15.30
N PRO A 86 10.72 -28.26 15.45
CA PRO A 86 9.59 -28.91 14.79
C PRO A 86 9.76 -28.88 13.27
N ILE A 87 9.43 -29.98 12.59
CA ILE A 87 9.64 -30.11 11.13
C ILE A 87 8.91 -29.02 10.33
N TRP A 88 7.81 -28.46 10.86
CA TRP A 88 7.07 -27.35 10.24
C TRP A 88 7.82 -26.01 10.24
N VAL A 89 8.83 -25.81 11.09
CA VAL A 89 9.59 -24.55 11.17
C VAL A 89 10.43 -24.33 9.90
N LEU A 90 10.97 -25.39 9.30
CA LEU A 90 11.77 -25.30 8.07
C LEU A 90 10.97 -24.73 6.88
N PRO A 91 9.80 -25.26 6.48
CA PRO A 91 9.01 -24.67 5.40
C PRO A 91 8.46 -23.30 5.78
N VAL A 92 8.15 -23.01 7.05
CA VAL A 92 7.71 -21.66 7.46
C VAL A 92 8.82 -20.63 7.28
N LEU A 93 10.05 -20.91 7.72
CA LEU A 93 11.19 -20.01 7.52
C LEU A 93 11.57 -19.84 6.05
N PHE A 94 11.37 -20.88 5.23
CA PHE A 94 11.61 -20.81 3.78
C PHE A 94 10.52 -20.02 3.03
N CYS A 95 9.25 -20.19 3.41
CA CYS A 95 8.13 -19.51 2.78
C CYS A 95 7.93 -18.07 3.27
N LEU A 96 8.39 -17.70 4.47
CA LEU A 96 8.27 -16.34 5.00
C LEU A 96 8.85 -15.23 4.09
N PRO A 97 10.09 -15.33 3.58
CA PRO A 97 10.64 -14.30 2.67
C PRO A 97 9.90 -14.24 1.33
N LEU A 98 9.44 -15.39 0.80
CA LEU A 98 8.61 -15.43 -0.42
C LEU A 98 7.25 -14.78 -0.18
N TRP A 99 6.59 -15.12 0.94
CA TRP A 99 5.34 -14.51 1.36
C TRP A 99 5.49 -13.00 1.55
N ALA A 100 6.59 -12.55 2.18
CA ALA A 100 6.85 -11.12 2.37
C ALA A 100 7.03 -10.38 1.03
N PHE A 101 7.77 -10.96 0.07
CA PHE A 101 7.90 -10.39 -1.27
C PHE A 101 6.56 -10.32 -2.01
N VAL A 102 5.77 -11.41 -2.00
CA VAL A 102 4.44 -11.45 -2.63
C VAL A 102 3.47 -10.48 -1.94
N TYR A 103 3.50 -10.41 -0.61
CA TYR A 103 2.68 -9.48 0.17
C TYR A 103 3.01 -8.03 -0.18
N VAL A 104 4.29 -7.65 -0.22
CA VAL A 104 4.72 -6.31 -0.65
C VAL A 104 4.25 -6.03 -2.08
N LYS A 105 4.52 -6.93 -3.04
CA LYS A 105 4.11 -6.73 -4.44
C LYS A 105 2.59 -6.73 -4.67
N LEU A 106 1.80 -7.32 -3.78
CA LEU A 106 0.33 -7.32 -3.81
C LEU A 106 -0.28 -6.11 -3.07
N THR A 107 0.47 -5.48 -2.16
CA THR A 107 0.02 -4.31 -1.37
C THR A 107 0.63 -2.99 -1.84
N GLU A 108 1.61 -3.03 -2.74
CA GLU A 108 2.06 -1.86 -3.50
C GLU A 108 0.84 -1.25 -4.24
N PRO A 109 0.58 0.06 -4.09
CA PRO A 109 -0.42 0.73 -4.91
C PRO A 109 -0.01 0.61 -6.39
N PRO A 110 -0.97 0.66 -7.34
CA PRO A 110 -0.62 0.74 -8.75
C PRO A 110 0.30 1.95 -8.98
N PRO A 111 1.27 1.86 -9.91
CA PRO A 111 2.09 3.01 -10.26
C PRO A 111 1.18 4.16 -10.69
N GLU A 112 1.55 5.39 -10.32
CA GLU A 112 0.80 6.57 -10.72
C GLU A 112 0.65 6.59 -12.25
N PRO A 113 -0.54 6.94 -12.78
CA PRO A 113 -0.74 6.99 -14.22
C PRO A 113 0.23 8.01 -14.83
N ILE A 114 0.82 7.66 -15.98
CA ILE A 114 1.57 8.63 -16.76
C ILE A 114 0.57 9.67 -17.25
N THR A 115 0.77 10.92 -16.86
CA THR A 115 0.03 12.08 -17.35
C THR A 115 0.89 12.84 -18.35
N ALA A 116 0.26 13.64 -19.23
CA ALA A 116 0.97 14.55 -20.12
C ALA A 116 1.96 15.46 -19.37
N ILE A 117 1.60 15.91 -18.17
CA ILE A 117 2.46 16.76 -17.33
C ILE A 117 3.67 16.00 -16.78
N ASN A 118 3.52 14.75 -16.33
CA ASN A 118 4.63 13.95 -15.81
C ASN A 118 5.59 13.50 -16.94
N GLU A 119 5.05 13.16 -18.11
CA GLU A 119 5.83 12.87 -19.32
C GLU A 119 6.55 14.13 -19.83
N GLY A 120 5.88 15.28 -19.80
CA GLY A 120 6.42 16.58 -20.17
C GLY A 120 7.55 17.02 -19.26
N ALA A 121 7.39 16.86 -17.94
CA ALA A 121 8.43 17.10 -16.95
C ALA A 121 9.68 16.24 -17.21
N THR A 122 9.47 14.95 -17.51
CA THR A 122 10.56 14.00 -17.83
C THR A 122 11.28 14.41 -19.11
N THR A 123 10.52 14.74 -20.16
CA THR A 123 11.05 15.20 -21.45
C THR A 123 11.84 16.50 -21.30
N TYR A 124 11.29 17.47 -20.57
CA TYR A 124 11.93 18.74 -20.26
C TYR A 124 13.25 18.56 -19.52
N ALA A 125 13.24 17.76 -18.44
CA ALA A 125 14.41 17.48 -17.63
C ALA A 125 15.55 16.86 -18.47
N VAL A 126 15.23 15.94 -19.38
CA VAL A 126 16.20 15.22 -20.21
C VAL A 126 16.70 16.03 -21.42
N ARG A 127 15.86 16.90 -22.01
CA ARG A 127 16.13 17.54 -23.32
C ARG A 127 16.29 19.06 -23.29
N CYS A 128 15.59 19.76 -22.41
CA CYS A 128 15.42 21.22 -22.45
C CYS A 128 16.17 21.92 -21.31
N SER A 129 16.23 21.30 -20.14
CA SER A 129 16.74 21.89 -18.89
C SER A 129 18.21 22.33 -18.96
N SER A 130 19.02 21.73 -19.82
CA SER A 130 20.45 22.08 -20.00
C SER A 130 20.64 23.48 -20.60
N CYS A 131 19.67 23.97 -21.38
CA CYS A 131 19.69 25.31 -21.98
C CYS A 131 18.73 26.26 -21.28
N HIS A 132 17.55 25.79 -20.87
CA HIS A 132 16.50 26.62 -20.26
C HIS A 132 16.48 26.61 -18.73
N GLY A 133 17.32 25.81 -18.07
CA GLY A 133 17.33 25.66 -16.61
C GLY A 133 16.23 24.71 -16.14
N GLY A 134 16.38 24.14 -14.93
CA GLY A 134 15.36 23.25 -14.36
C GLY A 134 14.02 23.94 -14.08
N ASP A 135 14.05 25.25 -13.88
CA ASP A 135 12.94 26.16 -13.58
C ASP A 135 12.48 26.99 -14.79
N GLY A 136 13.13 26.87 -15.95
CA GLY A 136 12.84 27.71 -17.11
C GLY A 136 13.48 29.11 -17.07
N SER A 137 14.43 29.38 -16.16
CA SER A 137 15.12 30.68 -16.05
C SER A 137 15.97 31.06 -17.28
N GLY A 138 16.48 30.09 -18.03
CA GLY A 138 17.26 30.31 -19.25
C GLY A 138 18.41 31.32 -19.07
N SER A 139 18.45 32.34 -19.91
CA SER A 139 19.46 33.41 -19.85
C SER A 139 19.43 34.24 -18.57
N ASP A 140 18.28 34.31 -17.87
CA ASP A 140 18.20 34.97 -16.55
C ASP A 140 18.96 34.16 -15.48
N GLY A 141 18.97 32.84 -15.64
CA GLY A 141 19.79 31.90 -14.86
C GLY A 141 21.24 31.74 -15.36
N GLY A 142 21.65 32.50 -16.38
CA GLY A 142 22.98 32.43 -16.97
C GLY A 142 23.21 31.27 -17.95
N LEU A 143 22.14 30.63 -18.44
CA LEU A 143 22.19 29.60 -19.47
C LEU A 143 21.95 30.18 -20.88
N VAL A 144 21.88 29.32 -21.90
CA VAL A 144 21.85 29.73 -23.32
C VAL A 144 20.46 29.69 -23.97
N GLY A 145 19.44 29.14 -23.30
CA GLY A 145 18.04 29.20 -23.75
C GLY A 145 17.37 30.50 -23.32
N ARG A 146 16.34 30.96 -24.02
CA ARG A 146 15.51 32.08 -23.55
C ARG A 146 14.75 31.70 -22.26
N PRO A 147 14.41 32.66 -21.38
CA PRO A 147 13.52 32.40 -20.26
C PRO A 147 12.16 31.90 -20.75
N LEU A 148 11.62 30.90 -20.05
CA LEU A 148 10.29 30.33 -20.25
C LEU A 148 9.37 30.63 -19.06
N TRP A 149 9.98 30.80 -17.87
CA TRP A 149 9.34 31.12 -16.60
C TRP A 149 8.64 32.48 -16.57
N ASN A 150 7.90 32.78 -15.49
CA ASN A 150 7.19 34.07 -15.28
C ASN A 150 6.24 34.48 -16.44
N GLY A 151 5.71 33.51 -17.18
CA GLY A 151 4.85 33.75 -18.34
C GLY A 151 5.60 34.15 -19.62
N GLU A 152 6.93 34.13 -19.66
CA GLU A 152 7.71 34.49 -20.86
C GLU A 152 7.40 33.60 -22.07
N VAL A 153 7.16 32.30 -21.84
CA VAL A 153 6.67 31.40 -22.89
C VAL A 153 5.26 31.78 -23.37
N LEU A 154 4.41 32.35 -22.51
CA LEU A 154 3.03 32.75 -22.83
C LEU A 154 2.99 34.08 -23.60
N LEU A 155 3.96 34.97 -23.36
CA LEU A 155 4.18 36.15 -24.19
C LEU A 155 4.72 35.79 -25.58
N THR A 156 5.51 34.72 -25.66
CA THR A 156 6.10 34.25 -26.93
C THR A 156 5.11 33.43 -27.74
N PHE A 157 4.35 32.55 -27.11
CA PHE A 157 3.33 31.71 -27.71
C PHE A 157 2.03 31.94 -26.94
N PRO A 158 1.10 32.79 -27.43
CA PRO A 158 -0.14 33.06 -26.71
C PRO A 158 -0.98 31.79 -26.47
N SER A 159 -0.99 30.88 -27.44
CA SER A 159 -1.74 29.62 -27.43
C SER A 159 -0.83 28.39 -27.35
N LEU A 160 -1.36 27.28 -26.81
CA LEU A 160 -0.86 25.94 -27.10
C LEU A 160 -1.41 25.56 -28.48
N ASP A 161 -0.75 26.04 -29.53
CA ASP A 161 -1.11 25.78 -30.92
C ASP A 161 0.06 25.18 -31.70
N ASP A 162 -0.21 24.88 -32.97
CA ASP A 162 0.78 24.36 -33.92
C ASP A 162 2.07 25.19 -33.94
N SER A 163 2.04 26.52 -33.70
CA SER A 163 3.25 27.36 -33.79
C SER A 163 4.25 27.07 -32.67
N PHE A 164 3.78 26.69 -31.48
CA PHE A 164 4.68 26.32 -30.38
C PHE A 164 5.22 24.89 -30.55
N ILE A 165 4.36 23.96 -30.96
CA ILE A 165 4.75 22.58 -31.26
C ILE A 165 5.72 22.52 -32.45
N GLU A 166 5.44 23.28 -33.52
CA GLU A 166 6.31 23.45 -34.68
C GLU A 166 7.66 24.02 -34.25
N TRP A 167 7.71 25.09 -33.44
CA TRP A 167 8.98 25.64 -32.96
C TRP A 167 9.84 24.62 -32.20
N ILE A 168 9.23 23.80 -31.33
CA ILE A 168 9.96 22.72 -30.63
C ILE A 168 10.41 21.65 -31.64
N SER A 169 9.56 21.30 -32.61
CA SER A 169 9.85 20.30 -33.64
C SER A 169 11.01 20.71 -34.55
N VAL A 170 10.95 21.91 -35.15
CA VAL A 170 11.87 22.36 -36.21
C VAL A 170 13.07 23.17 -35.70
N GLY A 171 12.94 23.82 -34.54
CA GLY A 171 13.96 24.67 -33.94
C GLY A 171 14.44 25.83 -34.84
N SER A 172 15.61 26.37 -34.51
CA SER A 172 16.24 27.44 -35.30
C SER A 172 16.79 26.98 -36.65
N GLU A 173 17.05 25.69 -36.82
CA GLU A 173 17.57 25.13 -38.08
C GLU A 173 16.46 24.96 -39.11
N GLY A 174 15.36 24.31 -38.76
CA GLY A 174 14.24 24.06 -39.67
C GLY A 174 13.41 25.31 -39.99
N LEU A 175 13.29 26.26 -39.04
CA LEU A 175 12.70 27.58 -39.34
C LEU A 175 13.65 28.47 -40.17
N GLY A 176 14.96 28.20 -40.10
CA GLY A 176 16.02 29.03 -40.68
C GLY A 176 16.39 30.21 -39.79
N LEU A 177 17.68 30.58 -39.80
CA LEU A 177 18.25 31.63 -38.95
C LEU A 177 17.74 33.02 -39.32
N GLY A 178 17.47 33.87 -38.33
CA GLY A 178 16.99 35.25 -38.55
C GLY A 178 15.48 35.38 -38.81
N GLN A 179 14.72 34.28 -38.71
CA GLN A 179 13.26 34.29 -38.83
C GLN A 179 12.59 34.58 -37.49
N VAL A 180 11.42 35.20 -37.53
CA VAL A 180 10.58 35.41 -36.34
C VAL A 180 9.86 34.11 -35.99
N TYR A 181 9.79 33.81 -34.69
CA TYR A 181 8.99 32.71 -34.14
C TYR A 181 8.12 33.20 -32.97
N GLY A 182 7.00 32.50 -32.73
CA GLY A 182 5.98 32.96 -31.80
C GLY A 182 5.24 34.21 -32.29
N ASP A 183 4.67 34.99 -31.37
CA ASP A 183 3.95 36.23 -31.68
C ASP A 183 4.89 37.34 -32.19
N PRO A 184 4.73 37.82 -33.44
CA PRO A 184 5.49 38.96 -33.97
C PRO A 184 5.22 40.28 -33.22
N ASN A 185 4.14 40.35 -32.43
CA ASN A 185 3.73 41.50 -31.63
C ASN A 185 4.04 41.33 -30.13
N ARG A 186 4.80 40.28 -29.75
CA ARG A 186 5.18 39.97 -28.38
C ARG A 186 5.62 41.22 -27.61
N PRO A 187 5.07 41.49 -26.41
CA PRO A 187 5.56 42.56 -25.53
C PRO A 187 7.06 42.42 -25.23
N GLY A 188 7.83 43.48 -25.48
CA GLY A 188 9.30 43.44 -25.40
C GLY A 188 9.99 43.01 -26.71
N GLY A 189 9.24 42.77 -27.78
CA GLY A 189 9.73 42.46 -29.12
C GLY A 189 9.57 40.99 -29.49
N ALA A 190 9.37 40.74 -30.78
CA ALA A 190 9.37 39.42 -31.39
C ALA A 190 10.70 38.70 -31.15
N HIS A 191 10.66 37.38 -30.99
CA HIS A 191 11.87 36.57 -30.90
C HIS A 191 12.35 36.10 -32.28
N ILE A 192 13.67 36.08 -32.43
CA ILE A 192 14.35 35.74 -33.68
C ILE A 192 15.17 34.46 -33.47
N SER A 193 15.09 33.55 -34.44
CA SER A 193 15.82 32.28 -34.49
C SER A 193 17.32 32.48 -34.75
N GLY A 194 18.12 31.50 -34.36
CA GLY A 194 19.55 31.48 -34.71
C GLY A 194 20.48 32.27 -33.79
N GLY A 195 19.99 32.74 -32.63
CA GLY A 195 20.84 33.17 -31.52
C GLY A 195 21.20 34.65 -31.45
N SER A 196 20.23 35.53 -31.73
CA SER A 196 20.31 36.93 -31.28
C SER A 196 19.89 37.07 -29.81
N ASP A 197 20.31 38.16 -29.17
CA ASP A 197 19.76 38.62 -27.88
C ASP A 197 19.90 37.58 -26.74
N ASN A 198 21.15 37.26 -26.40
CA ASN A 198 21.57 36.41 -25.28
C ASN A 198 21.06 34.95 -25.29
N ALA A 199 20.53 34.46 -26.41
CA ALA A 199 20.17 33.06 -26.58
C ALA A 199 21.03 32.37 -27.66
N ALA A 200 21.18 31.06 -27.58
CA ALA A 200 21.73 30.23 -28.65
C ALA A 200 20.64 29.77 -29.63
N ALA A 201 21.06 29.23 -30.77
CA ALA A 201 20.15 28.54 -31.69
C ALA A 201 19.57 27.28 -30.99
N MET A 202 18.24 27.16 -30.98
CA MET A 202 17.55 25.97 -30.47
C MET A 202 17.63 24.85 -31.51
N PRO A 203 18.02 23.61 -31.15
CA PRO A 203 18.02 22.48 -32.07
C PRO A 203 16.59 22.00 -32.38
N ALA A 204 16.43 21.29 -33.49
CA ALA A 204 15.19 20.58 -33.82
C ALA A 204 15.01 19.34 -32.92
N PHE A 205 13.76 19.03 -32.55
CA PHE A 205 13.41 17.82 -31.79
C PHE A 205 12.40 16.90 -32.49
N GLY A 206 11.87 17.27 -33.66
CA GLY A 206 10.85 16.49 -34.38
C GLY A 206 11.31 15.08 -34.80
N ASP A 207 12.60 14.89 -35.07
CA ASP A 207 13.19 13.57 -35.37
C ASP A 207 13.52 12.74 -34.10
N VAL A 208 13.32 13.30 -32.90
CA VAL A 208 13.78 12.74 -31.61
C VAL A 208 12.63 12.51 -30.63
N LEU A 209 11.53 13.25 -30.76
CA LEU A 209 10.34 13.20 -29.90
C LEU A 209 9.11 12.87 -30.74
N ASN A 210 8.28 11.95 -30.24
CA ASN A 210 6.98 11.66 -30.85
C ASN A 210 5.98 12.80 -30.62
N GLU A 211 4.88 12.81 -31.37
CA GLU A 211 3.81 13.84 -31.28
C GLU A 211 3.31 14.05 -29.83
N HIS A 212 2.93 12.99 -29.12
CA HIS A 212 2.54 13.09 -27.70
C HIS A 212 3.64 13.63 -26.79
N GLN A 213 4.93 13.38 -27.08
CA GLN A 213 6.05 13.87 -26.27
C GLN A 213 6.31 15.37 -26.49
N LEU A 214 6.19 15.83 -27.75
CA LEU A 214 6.21 17.26 -28.10
C LEU A 214 5.05 18.00 -27.42
N TYR A 215 3.85 17.41 -27.47
CA TYR A 215 2.66 17.94 -26.84
C TYR A 215 2.77 17.99 -25.30
N SER A 216 3.23 16.90 -24.68
CA SER A 216 3.54 16.80 -23.25
C SER A 216 4.52 17.88 -22.78
N VAL A 217 5.66 18.04 -23.47
CA VAL A 217 6.67 19.01 -23.05
C VAL A 217 6.18 20.45 -23.25
N ALA A 218 5.41 20.72 -24.30
CA ALA A 218 4.79 22.03 -24.51
C ALA A 218 3.79 22.37 -23.40
N ARG A 219 2.92 21.43 -23.00
CA ARG A 219 2.01 21.60 -21.86
C ARG A 219 2.75 21.84 -20.56
N TYR A 220 3.73 20.99 -20.23
CA TYR A 220 4.54 21.16 -19.02
C TYR A 220 5.23 22.54 -18.99
N VAL A 221 5.81 22.98 -20.11
CA VAL A 221 6.47 24.29 -20.19
C VAL A 221 5.47 25.44 -19.99
N ARG A 222 4.24 25.37 -20.51
CA ARG A 222 3.24 26.43 -20.33
C ARG A 222 2.60 26.41 -18.95
N GLU A 223 2.03 25.26 -18.57
CA GLU A 223 1.18 25.08 -17.39
C GLU A 223 2.02 25.12 -16.10
N VAL A 224 3.20 24.50 -16.09
CA VAL A 224 4.04 24.38 -14.88
C VAL A 224 5.15 25.42 -14.81
N ILE A 225 5.93 25.60 -15.88
CA ILE A 225 7.05 26.56 -15.90
C ILE A 225 6.55 27.99 -16.16
N GLY A 226 5.71 28.17 -17.18
CA GLY A 226 5.14 29.46 -17.57
C GLY A 226 4.04 29.96 -16.63
N GLY A 227 3.41 29.06 -15.87
CA GLY A 227 2.30 29.39 -14.97
C GLY A 227 0.97 29.68 -15.68
N GLU A 228 0.70 29.02 -16.82
CA GLU A 228 -0.58 29.13 -17.53
C GLU A 228 -1.74 28.60 -16.65
N ALA A 229 -2.57 29.51 -16.16
CA ALA A 229 -3.79 29.16 -15.46
C ALA A 229 -4.88 28.73 -16.46
N ILE A 230 -5.17 27.43 -16.50
CA ILE A 230 -6.25 26.82 -17.29
C ILE A 230 -7.41 26.37 -16.38
N SER A 231 -8.60 26.19 -16.95
CA SER A 231 -9.73 25.57 -16.24
C SER A 231 -9.68 24.05 -16.34
N ASP A 232 -10.42 23.36 -15.46
CA ASP A 232 -10.50 21.90 -15.44
C ASP A 232 -11.02 21.33 -16.77
N GLU A 233 -11.91 22.06 -17.47
CA GLU A 233 -12.39 21.68 -18.80
C GLU A 233 -11.28 21.73 -19.85
N VAL A 234 -10.48 22.80 -19.87
CA VAL A 234 -9.33 22.94 -20.79
C VAL A 234 -8.25 21.91 -20.49
N ALA A 235 -8.02 21.59 -19.21
CA ALA A 235 -7.11 20.52 -18.80
C ALA A 235 -7.57 19.17 -19.35
N ALA A 236 -8.86 18.84 -19.20
CA ALA A 236 -9.44 17.59 -19.71
C ALA A 236 -9.44 17.51 -21.25
N GLU A 237 -9.70 18.61 -21.97
CA GLU A 237 -9.57 18.67 -23.43
C GLU A 237 -8.13 18.38 -23.88
N ARG A 238 -7.14 19.01 -23.22
CA ARG A 238 -5.72 18.78 -23.50
C ARG A 238 -5.24 17.39 -23.11
N ASP A 239 -5.80 16.77 -22.06
CA ASP A 239 -5.48 15.39 -21.69
C ASP A 239 -6.02 14.41 -22.75
N ALA A 240 -7.25 14.61 -23.24
CA ALA A 240 -7.83 13.80 -24.31
C ALA A 240 -7.09 13.95 -25.66
N GLU A 241 -6.59 15.14 -25.97
CA GLU A 241 -5.73 15.37 -27.14
C GLU A 241 -4.40 14.63 -27.01
N TRP A 242 -3.74 14.69 -25.85
CA TRP A 242 -2.51 13.92 -25.59
C TRP A 242 -2.72 12.41 -25.74
N GLU A 243 -3.82 11.85 -25.22
CA GLU A 243 -4.19 10.45 -25.42
C GLU A 243 -4.39 10.11 -26.91
N HIS A 244 -5.05 10.99 -27.67
CA HIS A 244 -5.24 10.82 -29.11
C HIS A 244 -3.91 10.80 -29.89
N LEU A 245 -2.90 11.57 -29.45
CA LEU A 245 -1.53 11.55 -30.00
C LEU A 245 -0.69 10.32 -29.56
N GLY A 246 -1.30 9.37 -28.85
CA GLY A 246 -0.68 8.12 -28.39
C GLY A 246 -0.14 8.17 -26.95
N GLY A 247 -0.44 9.24 -26.20
CA GLY A 247 -0.14 9.35 -24.78
C GLY A 247 -0.76 8.21 -23.96
N GLY A 248 -0.05 7.76 -22.92
CA GLY A 248 -0.55 6.76 -21.97
C GLY A 248 -0.69 5.32 -22.51
N ALA A 249 -0.59 5.11 -23.83
CA ALA A 249 -0.88 3.84 -24.51
C ALA A 249 -0.05 2.62 -24.03
N LEU A 250 1.09 2.84 -23.38
CA LEU A 250 1.92 1.79 -22.78
C LEU A 250 1.30 1.14 -21.52
N THR A 251 0.21 1.69 -20.98
CA THR A 251 -0.49 1.14 -19.81
C THR A 251 -1.62 0.17 -20.15
N GLY A 252 -2.07 0.10 -21.41
CA GLY A 252 -3.21 -0.73 -21.86
C GLY A 252 -2.91 -2.21 -22.15
N GLY A 253 -1.71 -2.69 -21.84
CA GLY A 253 -1.19 -4.01 -22.25
C GLY A 253 -1.63 -5.21 -21.41
N GLY A 254 -2.90 -5.32 -21.00
CA GLY A 254 -3.33 -6.44 -20.14
C GLY A 254 -4.85 -6.64 -20.02
N GLY A 255 -5.44 -7.45 -20.90
CA GLY A 255 -6.89 -7.74 -20.82
C GLY A 255 -7.48 -8.55 -21.98
N GLY A 256 -6.82 -9.63 -22.41
CA GLY A 256 -7.23 -10.43 -23.58
C GLY A 256 -7.52 -11.90 -23.27
N GLY A 257 -8.41 -12.19 -22.32
CA GLY A 257 -8.87 -13.56 -22.06
C GLY A 257 -9.91 -14.00 -23.09
N GLY A 258 -9.67 -15.12 -23.78
CA GLY A 258 -10.59 -15.69 -24.77
C GLY A 258 -10.38 -17.20 -24.93
N HIS A 259 -11.28 -17.95 -24.27
CA HIS A 259 -11.59 -19.40 -24.34
C HIS A 259 -10.70 -20.35 -25.17
#